data_AF-A0AAZ3S5U9-F1
#
_entry.id   AF-A0AAZ3S5U9-F1
#
_cell.length_a   1.000
_cell.length_b   1.000
_cell.length_c   1.000
_cell.angle_alpha   90.00
_cell.angle_beta   90.00
_cell.angle_gamma   90.00
#
_symmetry.space_group_name_H-M   'P 1'
#
loop_
_entity.id
_entity.type
_entity.pdbx_description
1 polymer ?
#
loop_
_entity_poly.entity_id
_entity_poly.type
_entity_poly.pdbx_seq_one_letter_code
_entity_poly.pdbx_strand_id
1 'polypeptide(L)'
;GFGGLENLPDAGKAQDFMKRFNQVLGEDEKLRVQLDTLISPTCSCKQAELCVREITRKLAFPKQPTNPFLEMVKFLLERIAPVHIDSEAIRYINGVCVVISAQCSGLAVLSFTHPTAFHSAETYESLLQCLKMEDDKVAEAAIQIFRNTGQKIETELQQIRSTLIPVLHQKAKRGTPHQAKQAVHCIHAIFCNKEVQLAQIFEPLSRSLNADVPEQLITPLVSLGHISLLAPDQFASPMKAIVANFIVKDLLMNDRSVGNKNGKLWTSDEEVSPEVLAKVQAIKLLVRWLLGMKNNQSKSANSTLRLLSAMLVSEGDLTEQKKISKSDMSRLRLAAGGAIMKLAQEPVYHDIITPEQFQLCGLVINDECYQVRQIFAQKLHLALVKLLLPLEYLAVFSLCAKDPVKERRAHARQCLLKNISIRREFINNNPLAHDKMMSLLPEYVVPYMIHLLAHDPDFTKPQDFEQLRDLKECLWFMLEVLMVQNENNSHAFLRKMVENIKQTKDAQCPDDPKANEVHTHTHTVS
;
A
#
# COMPACT_ATOMS: atom_id res chain seq x y z
N GLY A 1 9.26 26.95 3.18
CA GLY A 1 10.01 25.68 3.15
C GLY A 1 10.62 25.52 1.77
N PHE A 2 11.94 25.35 1.69
CA PHE A 2 12.74 25.40 0.46
C PHE A 2 12.87 24.04 -0.26
N GLY A 3 11.82 23.22 -0.28
CA GLY A 3 11.84 21.91 -0.96
C GLY A 3 11.80 21.96 -2.50
N GLY A 4 11.76 23.15 -3.11
CA GLY A 4 11.67 23.33 -4.56
C GLY A 4 12.98 23.70 -5.27
N LEU A 5 14.02 24.10 -4.53
CA LEU A 5 15.28 24.59 -5.13
C LEU A 5 16.10 23.47 -5.78
N GLU A 6 15.94 22.23 -5.34
CA GLU A 6 16.58 21.04 -5.93
C GLU A 6 16.05 20.73 -7.35
N ASN A 7 14.91 21.29 -7.73
CA ASN A 7 14.31 21.11 -9.06
C ASN A 7 14.79 22.15 -10.09
N LEU A 8 15.65 23.09 -9.67
CA LEU A 8 16.21 24.15 -10.51
C LEU A 8 17.72 23.90 -10.75
N PRO A 9 18.24 24.21 -11.94
CA PRO A 9 19.67 24.08 -12.22
C PRO A 9 20.49 25.05 -11.36
N ASP A 10 21.70 24.66 -10.95
CA ASP A 10 22.61 25.48 -10.12
C ASP A 10 21.95 25.98 -8.81
N ALA A 11 21.65 25.04 -7.90
CA ALA A 11 20.88 25.27 -6.66
C ALA A 11 21.40 26.44 -5.80
N GLY A 12 22.72 26.69 -5.82
CA GLY A 12 23.35 27.80 -5.11
C GLY A 12 22.92 29.17 -5.65
N LYS A 13 22.84 29.35 -6.97
CA LYS A 13 22.36 30.61 -7.59
C LYS A 13 20.85 30.67 -7.70
N ALA A 14 20.17 29.53 -7.84
CA ALA A 14 18.72 29.44 -7.91
C ALA A 14 18.06 30.09 -6.68
N GLN A 15 18.66 29.94 -5.49
CA GLN A 15 18.11 30.52 -4.26
C GLN A 15 18.02 32.05 -4.32
N ASP A 16 19.07 32.71 -4.77
CA ASP A 16 19.10 34.17 -4.84
C ASP A 16 18.26 34.70 -6.00
N PHE A 17 18.20 33.99 -7.14
CA PHE A 17 17.28 34.33 -8.21
C PHE A 17 15.81 34.15 -7.81
N MET A 18 15.47 33.14 -7.04
CA MET A 18 14.10 32.97 -6.54
C MET A 18 13.71 34.04 -5.52
N LYS A 19 14.63 34.48 -4.65
CA LYS A 19 14.39 35.64 -3.77
C LYS A 19 14.11 36.90 -4.58
N ARG A 20 14.93 37.17 -5.60
CA ARG A 20 14.73 38.31 -6.51
C ARG A 20 13.40 38.21 -7.26
N PHE A 21 13.04 37.03 -7.76
CA PHE A 21 11.78 36.83 -8.48
C PHE A 21 10.57 37.10 -7.56
N ASN A 22 10.63 36.62 -6.32
CA ASN A 22 9.59 36.88 -5.32
C ASN A 22 9.45 38.37 -5.01
N GLN A 23 10.57 39.10 -4.89
CA GLN A 23 10.54 40.55 -4.72
C GLN A 23 9.83 41.25 -5.89
N VAL A 24 10.17 40.88 -7.13
CA VAL A 24 9.54 41.46 -8.33
C VAL A 24 8.03 41.15 -8.38
N LEU A 25 7.63 39.94 -7.99
CA LEU A 25 6.21 39.57 -7.87
C LEU A 25 5.48 40.36 -6.77
N GLY A 26 6.18 40.73 -5.70
CA GLY A 26 5.67 41.57 -4.62
C GLY A 26 5.39 43.01 -5.07
N GLU A 27 6.22 43.53 -5.99
CA GLU A 27 6.14 44.91 -6.48
C GLU A 27 5.21 45.08 -7.70
N ASP A 28 5.10 44.08 -8.59
CA ASP A 28 4.31 44.17 -9.83
C ASP A 28 3.06 43.27 -9.78
N GLU A 29 1.92 43.89 -9.48
CA GLU A 29 0.61 43.22 -9.44
C GLU A 29 0.23 42.55 -10.77
N LYS A 30 0.56 43.18 -11.92
CA LYS A 30 0.23 42.62 -13.23
C LYS A 30 1.05 41.37 -13.53
N LEU A 31 2.33 41.33 -13.11
CA LEU A 31 3.14 40.11 -13.20
C LEU A 31 2.55 38.98 -12.36
N ARG A 32 2.07 39.32 -11.15
CA ARG A 32 1.43 38.37 -10.26
C ARG A 32 0.17 37.77 -10.87
N VAL A 33 -0.71 38.59 -11.43
CA VAL A 33 -1.94 38.13 -12.12
C VAL A 33 -1.62 37.20 -13.29
N GLN A 34 -0.57 37.48 -14.08
CA GLN A 34 -0.15 36.60 -15.16
C GLN A 34 0.40 35.27 -14.65
N LEU A 35 1.17 35.29 -13.57
CA LEU A 35 1.68 34.06 -12.96
C LEU A 35 0.55 33.24 -12.32
N ASP A 36 -0.39 33.89 -11.62
CA ASP A 36 -1.58 33.27 -11.04
C ASP A 36 -2.46 32.62 -12.11
N THR A 37 -2.60 33.27 -13.26
CA THR A 37 -3.30 32.70 -14.42
C THR A 37 -2.55 31.50 -14.99
N LEU A 38 -1.23 31.57 -15.10
CA LEU A 38 -0.40 30.48 -15.63
C LEU A 38 -0.46 29.21 -14.77
N ILE A 39 -0.42 29.36 -13.44
CA ILE A 39 -0.46 28.24 -12.49
C ILE A 39 -1.88 27.78 -12.17
N SER A 40 -2.90 28.49 -12.69
CA SER A 40 -4.29 28.10 -12.51
C SER A 40 -4.53 26.72 -13.10
N PRO A 41 -5.21 25.81 -12.39
CA PRO A 41 -5.50 24.47 -12.89
C PRO A 41 -6.50 24.45 -14.07
N THR A 42 -7.05 25.61 -14.44
CA THR A 42 -7.92 25.79 -15.61
C THR A 42 -7.25 26.56 -16.75
N CYS A 43 -5.94 26.81 -16.66
CA CYS A 43 -5.19 27.51 -17.70
C CYS A 43 -5.11 26.65 -18.97
N SER A 44 -5.53 27.19 -20.11
CA SER A 44 -5.36 26.52 -21.40
C SER A 44 -3.94 26.68 -21.94
N CYS A 45 -3.51 25.80 -22.84
CA CYS A 45 -2.18 25.89 -23.46
C CYS A 45 -1.98 27.25 -24.16
N LYS A 46 -3.05 27.78 -24.77
CA LYS A 46 -3.05 29.11 -25.41
C LYS A 46 -2.91 30.25 -24.40
N GLN A 47 -3.56 30.16 -23.24
CA GLN A 47 -3.41 31.16 -22.18
C GLN A 47 -2.00 31.12 -21.58
N ALA A 48 -1.46 29.92 -21.38
CA ALA A 48 -0.12 29.73 -20.85
C ALA A 48 0.95 30.37 -21.74
N GLU A 49 0.88 30.17 -23.06
CA GLU A 49 1.78 30.82 -24.02
C GLU A 49 1.76 32.36 -23.87
N LEU A 50 0.58 32.96 -23.74
CA LEU A 50 0.41 34.40 -23.55
C LEU A 50 1.02 34.86 -22.22
N CYS A 51 0.75 34.15 -21.12
CA CYS A 51 1.27 34.48 -19.79
C CYS A 51 2.81 34.42 -19.78
N VAL A 52 3.40 33.34 -20.29
CA VAL A 52 4.86 33.17 -20.35
C VAL A 52 5.51 34.29 -21.18
N ARG A 53 4.91 34.63 -22.33
CA ARG A 53 5.39 35.72 -23.19
C ARG A 53 5.34 37.07 -22.47
N GLU A 54 4.27 37.36 -21.75
CA GLU A 54 4.12 38.61 -21.01
C GLU A 54 5.08 38.74 -19.83
N ILE A 55 5.23 37.67 -19.03
CA ILE A 55 6.15 37.61 -17.90
C ILE A 55 7.59 37.79 -18.40
N THR A 56 7.99 37.01 -19.41
CA THR A 56 9.34 37.06 -19.98
C THR A 56 9.65 38.44 -20.55
N ARG A 57 8.70 39.04 -21.29
CA ARG A 57 8.85 40.37 -21.87
C ARG A 57 9.08 41.44 -20.80
N LYS A 58 8.36 41.38 -19.67
CA LYS A 58 8.53 42.33 -18.58
C LYS A 58 9.86 42.18 -17.85
N LEU A 59 10.24 40.94 -17.53
CA LEU A 59 11.48 40.65 -16.80
C LEU A 59 12.74 40.88 -17.66
N ALA A 60 12.59 40.99 -18.97
CA ALA A 60 13.67 41.33 -19.89
C ALA A 60 14.07 42.81 -19.88
N PHE A 61 13.37 43.68 -19.12
CA PHE A 61 13.72 45.09 -18.99
C PHE A 61 14.51 45.39 -17.71
N PRO A 62 15.62 46.16 -17.78
CA PRO A 62 16.27 46.66 -18.99
C PRO A 62 16.95 45.53 -19.79
N LYS A 63 17.00 45.67 -21.12
CA LYS A 63 17.62 44.65 -22.00
C LYS A 63 19.09 44.50 -21.67
N GLN A 64 19.50 43.27 -21.31
CA GLN A 64 20.88 42.88 -21.06
C GLN A 64 21.29 41.75 -22.02
N PRO A 65 22.52 41.75 -22.55
CA PRO A 65 22.99 40.73 -23.49
C PRO A 65 23.07 39.33 -22.85
N THR A 66 23.34 39.24 -21.54
CA THR A 66 23.24 38.01 -20.75
C THR A 66 22.46 38.31 -19.48
N ASN A 67 21.37 37.55 -19.23
CA ASN A 67 20.54 37.72 -18.04
C ASN A 67 20.25 36.34 -17.39
N PRO A 68 21.16 35.83 -16.54
CA PRO A 68 21.01 34.53 -15.88
C PRO A 68 19.74 34.42 -15.03
N PHE A 69 19.27 35.54 -14.47
CA PHE A 69 18.01 35.60 -13.74
C PHE A 69 16.81 35.32 -14.66
N LEU A 70 16.77 35.95 -15.84
CA LEU A 70 15.69 35.72 -16.81
C LEU A 70 15.70 34.28 -17.33
N GLU A 71 16.87 33.70 -17.61
CA GLU A 71 16.98 32.31 -18.04
C GLU A 71 16.49 31.33 -16.97
N MET A 72 16.79 31.59 -15.70
CA MET A 72 16.24 30.80 -14.58
C MET A 72 14.71 30.90 -14.52
N VAL A 73 14.15 32.10 -14.67
CA VAL A 73 12.69 32.29 -14.65
C VAL A 73 12.04 31.63 -15.86
N LYS A 74 12.62 31.73 -17.07
CA LYS A 74 12.12 31.01 -18.25
C LYS A 74 12.08 29.51 -18.02
N PHE A 75 13.15 28.93 -17.47
CA PHE A 75 13.20 27.51 -17.12
C PHE A 75 12.09 27.12 -16.14
N LEU A 76 11.83 27.94 -15.13
CA LEU A 76 10.72 27.72 -14.21
C LEU A 76 9.36 27.79 -14.93
N LEU A 77 9.15 28.83 -15.76
CA LEU A 77 7.91 29.05 -16.49
C LEU A 77 7.60 27.89 -17.45
N GLU A 78 8.60 27.40 -18.20
CA GLU A 78 8.48 26.25 -19.11
C GLU A 78 8.11 24.95 -18.39
N ARG A 79 8.49 24.81 -17.11
CA ARG A 79 8.15 23.63 -16.30
C ARG A 79 6.75 23.67 -15.71
N ILE A 80 6.21 24.85 -15.44
CA ILE A 80 4.88 25.00 -14.81
C ILE A 80 3.78 25.30 -15.84
N ALA A 81 4.14 25.81 -17.02
CA ALA A 81 3.18 26.11 -18.07
C ALA A 81 2.55 24.81 -18.60
N PRO A 82 1.20 24.72 -18.70
CA PRO A 82 0.58 23.63 -19.43
C PRO A 82 0.89 23.77 -20.92
N VAL A 83 1.62 22.80 -21.47
CA VAL A 83 2.01 22.77 -22.90
C VAL A 83 1.19 21.75 -23.70
N HIS A 84 0.89 20.60 -23.07
CA HIS A 84 0.28 19.46 -23.77
C HIS A 84 -1.14 19.12 -23.28
N ILE A 85 -1.46 19.46 -22.03
CA ILE A 85 -2.67 19.00 -21.35
C ILE A 85 -3.46 20.20 -20.87
N ASP A 86 -4.63 20.39 -21.47
CA ASP A 86 -5.69 21.28 -21.02
C ASP A 86 -7.07 20.63 -21.28
N SER A 87 -8.16 21.36 -21.00
CA SER A 87 -9.51 20.83 -21.20
C SER A 87 -9.83 20.48 -22.66
N GLU A 88 -9.26 21.17 -23.65
CA GLU A 88 -9.51 20.86 -25.06
C GLU A 88 -8.75 19.59 -25.46
N ALA A 89 -7.50 19.46 -25.04
CA ALA A 89 -6.70 18.25 -25.24
C ALA A 89 -7.38 17.02 -24.62
N ILE A 90 -7.88 17.13 -23.38
CA ILE A 90 -8.59 16.03 -22.72
C ILE A 90 -9.87 15.65 -23.47
N ARG A 91 -10.65 16.62 -23.97
CA ARG A 91 -11.83 16.32 -24.79
C ARG A 91 -11.46 15.54 -26.05
N TYR A 92 -10.42 15.97 -26.77
CA TYR A 92 -9.95 15.28 -27.95
C TYR A 92 -9.47 13.85 -27.64
N ILE A 93 -8.60 13.69 -26.64
CA ILE A 93 -8.08 12.38 -26.23
C ILE A 93 -9.21 11.46 -25.78
N ASN A 94 -10.18 11.97 -25.02
CA ASN A 94 -11.31 11.18 -24.54
C ASN A 94 -12.21 10.72 -25.68
N GLY A 95 -12.46 11.58 -26.68
CA GLY A 95 -13.17 11.21 -27.90
C GLY A 95 -12.47 10.08 -28.67
N VAL A 96 -11.13 10.11 -28.73
CA VAL A 96 -10.33 9.03 -29.33
C VAL A 96 -10.33 7.76 -28.47
N CYS A 97 -10.34 7.88 -27.14
CA CYS A 97 -10.38 6.74 -26.22
C CYS A 97 -11.67 5.92 -26.32
N VAL A 98 -12.82 6.57 -26.54
CA VAL A 98 -14.10 5.89 -26.83
C VAL A 98 -13.97 5.02 -28.09
N VAL A 99 -13.14 5.42 -29.05
CA VAL A 99 -12.95 4.70 -30.32
C VAL A 99 -11.93 3.57 -30.20
N ILE A 100 -10.87 3.73 -29.40
CA ILE A 100 -9.67 2.85 -29.48
C ILE A 100 -9.47 1.92 -28.27
N SER A 101 -10.22 2.05 -27.17
CA SER A 101 -10.17 1.26 -25.91
C SER A 101 -8.81 1.20 -25.17
N ALA A 102 -7.69 1.04 -25.89
CA ALA A 102 -6.32 0.86 -25.41
C ALA A 102 -5.68 2.08 -24.72
N GLN A 103 -6.29 3.26 -24.77
CA GLN A 103 -5.71 4.51 -24.24
C GLN A 103 -6.27 4.94 -22.87
N CYS A 104 -7.28 4.25 -22.33
CA CYS A 104 -7.94 4.64 -21.08
C CYS A 104 -7.00 4.60 -19.85
N SER A 105 -5.97 3.75 -19.86
CA SER A 105 -4.97 3.69 -18.78
C SER A 105 -4.13 4.98 -18.68
N GLY A 106 -3.81 5.62 -19.81
CA GLY A 106 -3.11 6.90 -19.83
C GLY A 106 -3.97 8.05 -19.30
N LEU A 107 -5.26 8.04 -19.65
CA LEU A 107 -6.23 8.99 -19.10
C LEU A 107 -6.40 8.86 -17.59
N ALA A 108 -6.35 7.64 -17.03
CA ALA A 108 -6.41 7.45 -15.59
C ALA A 108 -5.23 8.13 -14.85
N VAL A 109 -4.03 8.15 -15.44
CA VAL A 109 -2.88 8.88 -14.87
C VAL A 109 -3.10 10.39 -14.95
N LEU A 110 -3.57 10.89 -16.11
CA LEU A 110 -3.88 12.31 -16.30
C LEU A 110 -4.99 12.79 -15.36
N SER A 111 -5.96 11.94 -15.04
CA SER A 111 -7.04 12.28 -14.10
C SER A 111 -6.54 12.54 -12.68
N PHE A 112 -5.37 12.00 -12.31
CA PHE A 112 -4.75 12.24 -11.00
C PHE A 112 -3.92 13.54 -11.00
N THR A 113 -3.23 13.83 -12.10
CA THR A 113 -2.33 14.99 -12.19
C THR A 113 -3.02 16.27 -12.65
N HIS A 114 -4.07 16.17 -13.47
CA HIS A 114 -4.81 17.29 -14.06
C HIS A 114 -6.35 17.10 -13.94
N PRO A 115 -6.90 16.87 -12.72
CA PRO A 115 -8.31 16.52 -12.54
C PRO A 115 -9.29 17.58 -13.07
N THR A 116 -8.93 18.86 -12.98
CA THR A 116 -9.74 19.99 -13.46
C THR A 116 -9.92 20.00 -14.97
N ALA A 117 -8.94 19.50 -15.73
CA ALA A 117 -9.01 19.46 -17.19
C ALA A 117 -10.16 18.56 -17.69
N PHE A 118 -10.58 17.57 -16.89
CA PHE A 118 -11.68 16.65 -17.20
C PHE A 118 -13.06 17.22 -16.90
N HIS A 119 -13.16 18.37 -16.24
CA HIS A 119 -14.42 18.91 -15.76
C HIS A 119 -15.22 19.60 -16.88
N SER A 120 -15.83 18.79 -17.75
CA SER A 120 -16.76 19.25 -18.77
C SER A 120 -17.88 18.22 -19.01
N ALA A 121 -19.06 18.69 -19.38
CA ALA A 121 -20.20 17.80 -19.65
C ALA A 121 -19.87 16.77 -20.75
N GLU A 122 -19.28 17.22 -21.86
CA GLU A 122 -18.84 16.39 -22.97
C GLU A 122 -17.89 15.27 -22.52
N THR A 123 -16.87 15.60 -21.71
CA THR A 123 -15.92 14.61 -21.19
C THR A 123 -16.63 13.54 -20.37
N TYR A 124 -17.54 13.94 -19.47
CA TYR A 124 -18.27 12.99 -18.64
C TYR A 124 -19.30 12.17 -19.40
N GLU A 125 -19.93 12.71 -20.44
CA GLU A 125 -20.82 11.96 -21.33
C GLU A 125 -20.07 10.86 -22.08
N SER A 126 -18.90 11.17 -22.63
CA SER A 126 -18.03 10.15 -23.24
C SER A 126 -17.58 9.09 -22.23
N LEU A 127 -17.23 9.48 -21.00
CA LEU A 127 -16.89 8.52 -19.95
C LEU A 127 -18.09 7.64 -19.53
N LEU A 128 -19.31 8.17 -19.50
CA LEU A 128 -20.52 7.39 -19.28
C LEU A 128 -20.74 6.33 -20.38
N GLN A 129 -20.35 6.63 -21.63
CA GLN A 129 -20.37 5.65 -22.72
C GLN A 129 -19.32 4.55 -22.48
N CYS A 130 -18.09 4.91 -22.07
CA CYS A 130 -17.05 3.95 -21.71
C CYS A 130 -17.49 2.98 -20.61
N LEU A 131 -18.28 3.44 -19.62
CA LEU A 131 -18.81 2.58 -18.55
C LEU A 131 -19.78 1.49 -19.05
N LYS A 132 -20.41 1.70 -20.20
CA LYS A 132 -21.38 0.79 -20.83
C LYS A 132 -20.72 -0.18 -21.82
N MET A 133 -19.43 0.00 -22.13
CA MET A 133 -18.70 -0.91 -23.00
C MET A 133 -18.52 -2.28 -22.33
N GLU A 134 -18.39 -3.32 -23.15
CA GLU A 134 -18.18 -4.70 -22.69
C GLU A 134 -16.76 -4.91 -22.12
N ASP A 135 -15.79 -4.08 -22.51
CA ASP A 135 -14.42 -4.19 -22.02
C ASP A 135 -14.33 -3.77 -20.55
N ASP A 136 -14.04 -4.75 -19.69
CA ASP A 136 -13.97 -4.57 -18.25
C ASP A 136 -12.89 -3.58 -17.81
N LYS A 137 -11.77 -3.50 -18.53
CA LYS A 137 -10.65 -2.59 -18.21
C LYS A 137 -11.00 -1.15 -18.57
N VAL A 138 -11.71 -0.94 -19.67
CA VAL A 138 -12.22 0.39 -20.06
C VAL A 138 -13.21 0.89 -19.03
N ALA A 139 -14.18 0.04 -18.64
CA ALA A 139 -15.15 0.41 -17.62
C ALA A 139 -14.46 0.69 -16.27
N GLU A 140 -13.48 -0.11 -15.85
CA GLU A 140 -12.70 0.15 -14.62
C GLU A 140 -11.97 1.51 -14.67
N ALA A 141 -11.27 1.80 -15.77
CA ALA A 141 -10.55 3.05 -15.96
C ALA A 141 -11.51 4.25 -15.93
N ALA A 142 -12.67 4.16 -16.58
CA ALA A 142 -13.67 5.21 -16.56
C ALA A 142 -14.20 5.48 -15.14
N ILE A 143 -14.49 4.45 -14.33
CA ILE A 143 -14.91 4.64 -12.92
C ILE A 143 -13.79 5.34 -12.12
N GLN A 144 -12.52 4.95 -12.35
CA GLN A 144 -11.38 5.57 -11.68
C GLN A 144 -11.21 7.05 -12.06
N ILE A 145 -11.45 7.41 -13.33
CA ILE A 145 -11.43 8.81 -13.79
C ILE A 145 -12.56 9.59 -13.11
N PHE A 146 -13.79 9.08 -13.13
CA PHE A 146 -14.92 9.70 -12.42
C PHE A 146 -14.59 9.95 -10.95
N ARG A 147 -14.01 8.97 -10.26
CA ARG A 147 -13.62 9.10 -8.85
C ARG A 147 -12.59 10.23 -8.64
N ASN A 148 -11.65 10.39 -9.56
CA ASN A 148 -10.56 11.35 -9.42
C ASN A 148 -10.99 12.79 -9.76
N THR A 149 -11.94 12.96 -10.68
CA THR A 149 -12.29 14.29 -11.23
C THR A 149 -13.70 14.75 -10.88
N GLY A 150 -14.57 13.83 -10.44
CA GLY A 150 -16.01 14.02 -10.34
C GLY A 150 -16.52 14.80 -9.13
N GLN A 151 -15.66 15.41 -8.32
CA GLN A 151 -16.06 16.08 -7.05
C GLN A 151 -17.14 17.14 -7.23
N LYS A 152 -17.21 17.78 -8.41
CA LYS A 152 -18.17 18.83 -8.76
C LYS A 152 -19.38 18.33 -9.55
N ILE A 153 -19.45 17.03 -9.88
CA ILE A 153 -20.56 16.46 -10.66
C ILE A 153 -21.89 16.67 -9.94
N GLU A 154 -21.91 16.52 -8.61
CA GLU A 154 -23.14 16.63 -7.84
C GLU A 154 -23.71 18.04 -7.80
N THR A 155 -22.87 19.07 -7.77
CA THR A 155 -23.31 20.46 -7.68
C THR A 155 -23.55 21.07 -9.05
N GLU A 156 -22.73 20.72 -10.04
CA GLU A 156 -22.68 21.42 -11.33
C GLU A 156 -23.28 20.61 -12.50
N LEU A 157 -23.39 19.26 -12.41
CA LEU A 157 -23.75 18.38 -13.53
C LEU A 157 -24.84 17.34 -13.16
N GLN A 158 -26.06 17.81 -12.84
CA GLN A 158 -27.17 16.96 -12.37
C GLN A 158 -27.55 15.81 -13.32
N GLN A 159 -27.45 16.03 -14.64
CA GLN A 159 -27.79 15.00 -15.63
C GLN A 159 -26.77 13.84 -15.61
N ILE A 160 -25.48 14.17 -15.49
CA ILE A 160 -24.40 13.19 -15.35
C ILE A 160 -24.59 12.42 -14.05
N ARG A 161 -24.83 13.13 -12.94
CA ARG A 161 -25.11 12.52 -11.63
C ARG A 161 -26.24 11.48 -11.71
N SER A 162 -27.38 11.85 -12.27
CA SER A 162 -28.57 10.99 -12.35
C SER A 162 -28.33 9.72 -13.17
N THR A 163 -27.47 9.80 -14.18
CA THR A 163 -27.09 8.65 -15.03
C THR A 163 -26.00 7.78 -14.39
N LEU A 164 -25.08 8.40 -13.64
CA LEU A 164 -23.92 7.73 -13.06
C LEU A 164 -24.30 6.82 -11.88
N ILE A 165 -25.18 7.27 -10.98
CA ILE A 165 -25.55 6.53 -9.76
C ILE A 165 -26.01 5.08 -10.07
N PRO A 166 -26.99 4.83 -10.97
CA PRO A 166 -27.44 3.48 -11.26
C PRO A 166 -26.34 2.58 -11.83
N VAL A 167 -25.46 3.13 -12.66
CA VAL A 167 -24.33 2.39 -13.26
C VAL A 167 -23.34 1.97 -12.17
N LEU A 168 -22.99 2.88 -11.25
CA LEU A 168 -22.12 2.55 -10.13
C LEU A 168 -22.75 1.50 -9.20
N HIS A 169 -24.06 1.57 -8.96
CA HIS A 169 -24.77 0.53 -8.19
C HIS A 169 -24.70 -0.84 -8.89
N GLN A 170 -24.90 -0.88 -10.21
CA GLN A 170 -24.81 -2.10 -10.98
C GLN A 170 -23.39 -2.69 -10.96
N LYS A 171 -22.36 -1.86 -11.16
CA LYS A 171 -20.94 -2.27 -11.10
C LYS A 171 -20.52 -2.72 -9.69
N ALA A 172 -21.00 -2.05 -8.64
CA ALA A 172 -20.76 -2.47 -7.26
C ALA A 172 -21.43 -3.82 -6.90
N LYS A 173 -22.59 -4.14 -7.49
CA LYS A 173 -23.32 -5.37 -7.19
C LYS A 173 -22.92 -6.56 -8.06
N ARG A 174 -22.62 -6.32 -9.35
CA ARG A 174 -22.48 -7.36 -10.38
C ARG A 174 -21.27 -7.20 -11.30
N GLY A 175 -20.50 -6.12 -11.16
CA GLY A 175 -19.28 -5.93 -11.95
C GLY A 175 -18.16 -6.88 -11.52
N THR A 176 -17.00 -6.74 -12.17
CA THR A 176 -15.79 -7.44 -11.72
C THR A 176 -15.38 -6.94 -10.32
N PRO A 177 -14.58 -7.72 -9.57
CA PRO A 177 -14.08 -7.29 -8.26
C PRO A 177 -13.39 -5.92 -8.28
N HIS A 178 -12.66 -5.62 -9.36
CA HIS A 178 -11.98 -4.34 -9.52
C HIS A 178 -12.96 -3.19 -9.79
N GLN A 179 -13.91 -3.37 -10.71
CA GLN A 179 -14.97 -2.40 -10.96
C GLN A 179 -15.80 -2.12 -9.69
N ALA A 180 -16.12 -3.16 -8.93
CA ALA A 180 -16.93 -3.04 -7.73
C ALA A 180 -16.24 -2.23 -6.63
N LYS A 181 -14.95 -2.48 -6.41
CA LYS A 181 -14.10 -1.64 -5.56
C LYS A 181 -14.15 -0.18 -6.02
N GLN A 182 -13.90 0.08 -7.30
CA GLN A 182 -13.85 1.45 -7.82
C GLN A 182 -15.21 2.14 -7.71
N ALA A 183 -16.31 1.42 -7.97
CA ALA A 183 -17.65 1.95 -7.89
C ALA A 183 -18.01 2.40 -6.47
N VAL A 184 -17.71 1.59 -5.46
CA VAL A 184 -17.92 1.96 -4.05
C VAL A 184 -17.11 3.20 -3.66
N HIS A 185 -15.84 3.29 -4.08
CA HIS A 185 -15.01 4.47 -3.84
C HIS A 185 -15.51 5.72 -4.58
N CYS A 186 -15.99 5.54 -5.81
CA CYS A 186 -16.55 6.61 -6.64
C CYS A 186 -17.81 7.19 -6.00
N ILE A 187 -18.73 6.34 -5.53
CA ILE A 187 -19.93 6.75 -4.79
C ILE A 187 -19.56 7.56 -3.54
N HIS A 188 -18.60 7.05 -2.76
CA HIS A 188 -18.15 7.72 -1.55
C HIS A 188 -17.48 9.08 -1.82
N ALA A 189 -16.76 9.22 -2.94
CA ALA A 189 -16.01 10.42 -3.28
C ALA A 189 -16.88 11.53 -3.90
N ILE A 190 -17.91 11.18 -4.67
CA ILE A 190 -18.67 12.13 -5.50
C ILE A 190 -19.96 12.60 -4.82
N PHE A 191 -20.68 11.73 -4.11
CA PHE A 191 -22.05 12.03 -3.67
C PHE A 191 -22.15 12.40 -2.18
N CYS A 192 -22.86 13.49 -1.88
CA CYS A 192 -23.12 13.98 -0.53
C CYS A 192 -24.00 12.99 0.23
N ASN A 193 -25.00 12.40 -0.45
CA ASN A 193 -25.86 11.36 0.11
C ASN A 193 -25.26 9.94 0.02
N LYS A 194 -23.92 9.82 0.02
CA LYS A 194 -23.17 8.55 -0.06
C LYS A 194 -23.70 7.46 0.87
N GLU A 195 -24.06 7.79 2.10
CA GLU A 195 -24.58 6.83 3.09
C GLU A 195 -25.85 6.11 2.60
N VAL A 196 -26.76 6.85 1.94
CA VAL A 196 -27.98 6.29 1.35
C VAL A 196 -27.64 5.41 0.15
N GLN A 197 -26.74 5.85 -0.71
CA GLN A 197 -26.31 5.09 -1.90
C GLN A 197 -25.61 3.77 -1.50
N LEU A 198 -24.71 3.84 -0.52
CA LEU A 198 -24.00 2.67 -0.01
C LEU A 198 -24.97 1.70 0.69
N ALA A 199 -25.99 2.18 1.41
CA ALA A 199 -27.01 1.31 2.01
C ALA A 199 -27.82 0.53 0.95
N GLN A 200 -28.19 1.19 -0.15
CA GLN A 200 -28.88 0.55 -1.29
C GLN A 200 -28.03 -0.51 -2.00
N ILE A 201 -26.71 -0.54 -1.76
CA ILE A 201 -25.80 -1.60 -2.21
C ILE A 201 -25.63 -2.66 -1.13
N PHE A 202 -25.41 -2.23 0.12
CA PHE A 202 -25.15 -3.10 1.25
C PHE A 202 -26.29 -4.08 1.51
N GLU A 203 -27.53 -3.59 1.62
CA GLU A 203 -28.66 -4.42 2.05
C GLU A 203 -28.93 -5.59 1.09
N PRO A 204 -29.06 -5.39 -0.25
CA PRO A 204 -29.29 -6.51 -1.16
C PRO A 204 -28.13 -7.51 -1.16
N LEU A 205 -26.89 -7.02 -1.10
CA LEU A 205 -25.71 -7.89 -1.09
C LEU A 205 -25.64 -8.72 0.19
N SER A 206 -25.93 -8.12 1.34
CA SER A 206 -25.92 -8.83 2.63
C SER A 206 -26.96 -9.95 2.69
N ARG A 207 -28.12 -9.76 2.06
CA ARG A 207 -29.21 -10.76 2.00
C ARG A 207 -28.96 -11.86 0.97
N SER A 208 -28.15 -11.60 -0.05
CA SER A 208 -27.86 -12.57 -1.12
C SER A 208 -26.60 -13.41 -0.89
N LEU A 209 -25.94 -13.27 0.27
CA LEU A 209 -24.76 -14.07 0.60
C LEU A 209 -25.17 -15.54 0.75
N ASN A 210 -24.62 -16.40 -0.11
CA ASN A 210 -24.85 -17.84 -0.08
C ASN A 210 -23.53 -18.58 -0.26
N ALA A 211 -23.13 -19.34 0.75
CA ALA A 211 -21.88 -20.09 0.76
C ALA A 211 -21.91 -21.35 -0.14
N ASP A 212 -23.10 -21.78 -0.58
CA ASP A 212 -23.25 -22.92 -1.48
C ASP A 212 -23.02 -22.56 -2.95
N VAL A 213 -22.89 -21.26 -3.26
CA VAL A 213 -22.57 -20.76 -4.61
C VAL A 213 -21.37 -19.79 -4.54
N PRO A 214 -20.17 -20.29 -4.24
CA PRO A 214 -19.00 -19.47 -3.92
C PRO A 214 -18.55 -18.55 -5.07
N GLU A 215 -18.80 -18.92 -6.33
CA GLU A 215 -18.50 -18.09 -7.51
C GLU A 215 -19.20 -16.73 -7.45
N GLN A 216 -20.41 -16.69 -6.85
CA GLN A 216 -21.20 -15.47 -6.72
C GLN A 216 -20.78 -14.58 -5.54
N LEU A 217 -19.88 -15.05 -4.67
CA LEU A 217 -19.47 -14.31 -3.47
C LEU A 217 -18.35 -13.30 -3.70
N ILE A 218 -17.54 -13.46 -4.76
CA ILE A 218 -16.31 -12.69 -4.94
C ILE A 218 -16.58 -11.18 -4.98
N THR A 219 -17.47 -10.73 -5.88
CA THR A 219 -17.82 -9.32 -6.02
C THR A 219 -18.56 -8.76 -4.79
N PRO A 220 -19.60 -9.44 -4.26
CA PRO A 220 -20.28 -9.00 -3.02
C PRO A 220 -19.33 -8.78 -1.84
N LEU A 221 -18.41 -9.72 -1.59
CA LEU A 221 -17.44 -9.62 -0.49
C LEU A 221 -16.49 -8.42 -0.68
N VAL A 222 -16.09 -8.13 -1.91
CA VAL A 222 -15.25 -6.95 -2.20
C VAL A 222 -16.00 -5.66 -1.93
N SER A 223 -17.25 -5.55 -2.39
CA SER A 223 -18.10 -4.38 -2.15
C SER A 223 -18.39 -4.17 -0.67
N LEU A 224 -18.84 -5.20 0.04
CA LEU A 224 -19.11 -5.16 1.48
C LEU A 224 -17.86 -4.77 2.28
N GLY A 225 -16.69 -5.31 1.92
CA GLY A 225 -15.42 -4.94 2.54
C GLY A 225 -15.05 -3.47 2.31
N HIS A 226 -15.24 -2.94 1.11
CA HIS A 226 -14.95 -1.54 0.83
C HIS A 226 -15.98 -0.57 1.44
N ILE A 227 -17.25 -0.96 1.53
CA ILE A 227 -18.28 -0.21 2.28
C ILE A 227 -17.88 -0.12 3.76
N SER A 228 -17.46 -1.25 4.35
CA SER A 228 -17.05 -1.30 5.76
C SER A 228 -15.81 -0.45 6.06
N LEU A 229 -14.91 -0.29 5.09
CA LEU A 229 -13.73 0.55 5.20
C LEU A 229 -14.08 2.05 5.17
N LEU A 230 -15.03 2.44 4.33
CA LEU A 230 -15.32 3.84 4.02
C LEU A 230 -16.46 4.43 4.87
N ALA A 231 -17.40 3.61 5.32
CA ALA A 231 -18.53 4.03 6.14
C ALA A 231 -18.68 3.12 7.38
N PRO A 232 -17.64 3.02 8.24
CA PRO A 232 -17.65 2.12 9.39
C PRO A 232 -18.80 2.43 10.36
N ASP A 233 -19.09 3.71 10.64
CA ASP A 233 -20.10 4.10 11.64
C ASP A 233 -21.51 3.62 11.28
N GLN A 234 -21.86 3.69 10.00
CA GLN A 234 -23.18 3.27 9.50
C GLN A 234 -23.33 1.73 9.47
N PHE A 235 -22.26 1.01 9.12
CA PHE A 235 -22.34 -0.43 8.83
C PHE A 235 -21.65 -1.33 9.87
N ALA A 236 -21.06 -0.80 10.94
CA ALA A 236 -20.31 -1.58 11.93
C ALA A 236 -21.15 -2.72 12.56
N SER A 237 -22.36 -2.42 13.02
CA SER A 237 -23.26 -3.40 13.66
C SER A 237 -23.72 -4.50 12.69
N PRO A 238 -24.34 -4.19 11.52
CA PRO A 238 -24.76 -5.22 10.58
C PRO A 238 -23.56 -6.00 10.02
N MET A 239 -22.40 -5.36 9.80
CA MET A 239 -21.19 -6.05 9.36
C MET A 239 -20.68 -7.03 10.42
N LYS A 240 -20.72 -6.67 11.71
CA LYS A 240 -20.33 -7.59 12.79
C LYS A 240 -21.16 -8.87 12.77
N ALA A 241 -22.46 -8.77 12.49
CA ALA A 241 -23.34 -9.94 12.35
C ALA A 241 -22.99 -10.79 11.12
N ILE A 242 -22.74 -10.16 9.96
CA ILE A 242 -22.28 -10.85 8.74
C ILE A 242 -20.95 -11.57 9.00
N VAL A 243 -20.01 -10.90 9.67
CA VAL A 243 -18.71 -11.49 10.00
C VAL A 243 -18.84 -12.73 10.87
N ALA A 244 -19.60 -12.64 11.96
CA ALA A 244 -19.77 -13.76 12.88
C ALA A 244 -20.52 -14.94 12.24
N ASN A 245 -21.68 -14.67 11.63
CA ASN A 245 -22.58 -15.71 11.19
C ASN A 245 -22.20 -16.27 9.81
N PHE A 246 -21.85 -15.40 8.85
CA PHE A 246 -21.58 -15.85 7.50
C PHE A 246 -20.09 -16.06 7.24
N ILE A 247 -19.26 -15.04 7.48
CA ILE A 247 -17.84 -15.09 7.10
C ILE A 247 -17.08 -16.15 7.91
N VAL A 248 -17.16 -16.11 9.23
CA VAL A 248 -16.44 -17.05 10.08
C VAL A 248 -17.13 -18.40 10.08
N LYS A 249 -18.38 -18.46 10.56
CA LYS A 249 -19.07 -19.73 10.80
C LYS A 249 -19.43 -20.47 9.52
N ASP A 250 -20.07 -19.81 8.55
CA ASP A 250 -20.61 -20.52 7.38
C ASP A 250 -19.59 -20.70 6.25
N LEU A 251 -18.68 -19.74 6.06
CA LEU A 251 -17.70 -19.75 4.95
C LEU A 251 -16.33 -20.29 5.38
N LEU A 252 -15.62 -19.64 6.30
CA LEU A 252 -14.22 -20.00 6.62
C LEU A 252 -14.11 -21.35 7.33
N MET A 253 -15.03 -21.67 8.24
CA MET A 253 -15.03 -22.89 9.05
C MET A 253 -15.68 -24.11 8.38
N ASN A 254 -15.98 -24.05 7.08
CA ASN A 254 -16.53 -25.17 6.31
C ASN A 254 -15.77 -25.38 5.02
N ASP A 255 -15.65 -26.64 4.59
CA ASP A 255 -15.11 -27.03 3.28
C ASP A 255 -16.15 -27.86 2.53
N ARG A 256 -16.77 -27.22 1.53
CA ARG A 256 -17.85 -27.78 0.71
C ARG A 256 -17.32 -28.56 -0.48
N SER A 257 -16.22 -28.11 -1.05
CA SER A 257 -15.56 -28.74 -2.19
C SER A 257 -14.36 -29.57 -1.75
N VAL A 258 -14.12 -30.68 -2.44
CA VAL A 258 -12.91 -31.50 -2.26
C VAL A 258 -11.90 -31.10 -3.34
N GLY A 259 -10.75 -30.61 -2.91
CA GLY A 259 -9.67 -30.17 -3.78
C GLY A 259 -9.00 -31.32 -4.54
N ASN A 260 -8.44 -31.00 -5.70
CA ASN A 260 -7.70 -31.97 -6.52
C ASN A 260 -6.39 -32.40 -5.82
N LYS A 261 -6.08 -33.70 -5.85
CA LYS A 261 -4.90 -34.32 -5.22
C LYS A 261 -3.74 -34.47 -6.21
N ASN A 262 -3.39 -33.40 -6.91
CA ASN A 262 -2.28 -33.42 -7.89
C ASN A 262 -0.90 -33.15 -7.25
N GLY A 263 -0.85 -32.86 -5.96
CA GLY A 263 0.38 -32.59 -5.20
C GLY A 263 1.06 -31.24 -5.50
N LYS A 264 0.53 -30.41 -6.41
CA LYS A 264 1.09 -29.09 -6.71
C LYS A 264 0.90 -28.15 -5.52
N LEU A 265 1.93 -27.38 -5.20
CA LEU A 265 1.87 -26.34 -4.15
C LEU A 265 1.29 -25.01 -4.65
N TRP A 266 1.15 -24.84 -5.97
CA TRP A 266 0.58 -23.65 -6.58
C TRP A 266 -0.04 -23.97 -7.94
N THR A 267 -1.10 -23.25 -8.28
CA THR A 267 -1.83 -23.32 -9.55
C THR A 267 -2.10 -21.91 -10.07
N SER A 268 -2.44 -21.77 -11.35
CA SER A 268 -2.82 -20.46 -11.91
C SER A 268 -4.13 -19.95 -11.30
N ASP A 269 -4.43 -18.66 -11.43
CA ASP A 269 -5.60 -18.05 -10.78
C ASP A 269 -6.93 -18.64 -11.30
N GLU A 270 -6.96 -19.18 -12.52
CA GLU A 270 -8.12 -19.83 -13.14
C GLU A 270 -8.39 -21.23 -12.59
N GLU A 271 -7.37 -21.89 -12.05
CA GLU A 271 -7.45 -23.25 -11.49
C GLU A 271 -7.73 -23.24 -9.98
N VAL A 272 -7.71 -22.07 -9.32
CA VAL A 272 -8.02 -21.95 -7.90
C VAL A 272 -9.51 -22.22 -7.69
N SER A 273 -9.84 -23.00 -6.65
CA SER A 273 -11.25 -23.31 -6.37
C SER A 273 -12.03 -22.02 -6.06
N PRO A 274 -13.27 -21.88 -6.58
CA PRO A 274 -14.11 -20.70 -6.28
C PRO A 274 -14.34 -20.49 -4.79
N GLU A 275 -14.45 -21.58 -4.02
CA GLU A 275 -14.56 -21.55 -2.55
C GLU A 275 -13.34 -20.87 -1.91
N VAL A 276 -12.13 -21.19 -2.35
CA VAL A 276 -10.90 -20.60 -1.81
C VAL A 276 -10.74 -19.15 -2.25
N LEU A 277 -11.12 -18.80 -3.48
CA LEU A 277 -11.21 -17.41 -3.91
C LEU A 277 -12.15 -16.60 -3.01
N ALA A 278 -13.32 -17.16 -2.65
CA ALA A 278 -14.26 -16.54 -1.73
C ALA A 278 -13.68 -16.40 -0.32
N LYS A 279 -13.03 -17.45 0.22
CA LYS A 279 -12.33 -17.39 1.52
C LYS A 279 -11.24 -16.31 1.54
N VAL A 280 -10.45 -16.17 0.47
CA VAL A 280 -9.44 -15.11 0.34
C VAL A 280 -10.08 -13.72 0.34
N GLN A 281 -11.21 -13.52 -0.37
CA GLN A 281 -11.92 -12.24 -0.32
C GLN A 281 -12.55 -11.96 1.04
N ALA A 282 -13.02 -13.00 1.72
CA ALA A 282 -13.56 -12.90 3.08
C ALA A 282 -12.48 -12.46 4.08
N ILE A 283 -11.27 -13.01 4.01
CA ILE A 283 -10.11 -12.55 4.81
C ILE A 283 -9.82 -11.07 4.53
N LYS A 284 -9.81 -10.65 3.25
CA LYS A 284 -9.61 -9.25 2.89
C LYS A 284 -10.77 -8.35 3.37
N LEU A 285 -12.00 -8.86 3.43
CA LEU A 285 -13.14 -8.13 4.01
C LEU A 285 -12.91 -7.91 5.50
N LEU A 286 -12.49 -8.93 6.26
CA LEU A 286 -12.18 -8.80 7.69
C LEU A 286 -11.16 -7.68 7.93
N VAL A 287 -10.07 -7.67 7.16
CA VAL A 287 -9.04 -6.62 7.26
C VAL A 287 -9.64 -5.24 6.97
N ARG A 288 -10.40 -5.08 5.89
CA ARG A 288 -11.01 -3.78 5.54
C ARG A 288 -12.02 -3.30 6.57
N TRP A 289 -12.80 -4.21 7.15
CA TRP A 289 -13.75 -3.90 8.22
C TRP A 289 -13.03 -3.37 9.47
N LEU A 290 -11.97 -4.05 9.91
CA LEU A 290 -11.14 -3.57 11.01
C LEU A 290 -10.47 -2.22 10.67
N LEU A 291 -9.84 -2.10 9.50
CA LEU A 291 -9.23 -0.83 9.08
C LEU A 291 -10.23 0.33 8.93
N GLY A 292 -11.51 0.06 8.75
CA GLY A 292 -12.57 1.06 8.85
C GLY A 292 -12.84 1.47 10.30
N MET A 293 -12.96 0.50 11.21
CA MET A 293 -13.23 0.76 12.62
C MET A 293 -12.08 1.48 13.35
N LYS A 294 -10.83 1.12 13.05
CA LYS A 294 -9.60 1.66 13.68
C LYS A 294 -9.61 1.67 15.22
N ASN A 295 -10.33 0.73 15.81
CA ASN A 295 -10.36 0.52 17.24
C ASN A 295 -10.51 -0.97 17.55
N ASN A 296 -10.27 -1.34 18.80
CA ASN A 296 -10.42 -2.72 19.27
C ASN A 296 -11.23 -2.83 20.57
N GLN A 297 -12.19 -1.91 20.80
CA GLN A 297 -13.01 -1.93 22.01
C GLN A 297 -13.86 -3.21 22.13
N SER A 298 -14.34 -3.73 21.00
CA SER A 298 -15.15 -4.95 20.93
C SER A 298 -14.35 -6.26 20.89
N LYS A 299 -13.01 -6.22 21.02
CA LYS A 299 -12.09 -7.37 20.87
C LYS A 299 -12.23 -8.11 19.53
N SER A 300 -12.79 -7.44 18.52
CA SER A 300 -12.99 -8.02 17.19
C SER A 300 -11.66 -8.27 16.50
N ALA A 301 -10.67 -7.38 16.67
CA ALA A 301 -9.36 -7.58 16.08
C ALA A 301 -8.59 -8.74 16.74
N ASN A 302 -8.67 -8.93 18.06
CA ASN A 302 -8.09 -10.12 18.71
C ASN A 302 -8.68 -11.43 18.14
N SER A 303 -9.99 -11.46 17.95
CA SER A 303 -10.67 -12.64 17.41
C SER A 303 -10.24 -12.93 15.98
N THR A 304 -10.12 -11.89 15.15
CA THR A 304 -9.61 -12.00 13.78
C THR A 304 -8.14 -12.43 13.75
N LEU A 305 -7.26 -11.82 14.55
CA LEU A 305 -5.85 -12.21 14.61
C LEU A 305 -5.69 -13.68 15.01
N ARG A 306 -6.44 -14.14 16.03
CA ARG A 306 -6.44 -15.55 16.43
C ARG A 306 -6.89 -16.49 15.31
N LEU A 307 -7.93 -16.12 14.56
CA LEU A 307 -8.39 -16.88 13.39
C LEU A 307 -7.31 -16.98 12.31
N LEU A 308 -6.65 -15.85 12.00
CA LEU A 308 -5.58 -15.82 10.99
C LEU A 308 -4.35 -16.63 11.44
N SER A 309 -3.98 -16.54 12.72
CA SER A 309 -2.91 -17.38 13.29
C SER A 309 -3.27 -18.86 13.25
N ALA A 310 -4.50 -19.24 13.61
CA ALA A 310 -4.95 -20.64 13.52
C ALA A 310 -4.84 -21.18 12.09
N MET A 311 -5.19 -20.37 11.08
CA MET A 311 -5.04 -20.74 9.68
C MET A 311 -3.57 -20.94 9.26
N LEU A 312 -2.63 -20.20 9.84
CA LEU A 312 -1.20 -20.41 9.59
C LEU A 312 -0.68 -21.67 10.29
N VAL A 313 -1.09 -21.91 11.54
CA VAL A 313 -0.73 -23.11 12.32
C VAL A 313 -1.25 -24.38 11.64
N SER A 314 -2.48 -24.36 11.11
CA SER A 314 -3.06 -25.51 10.41
C SER A 314 -2.63 -25.62 8.93
N GLU A 315 -1.56 -24.93 8.57
CA GLU A 315 -0.97 -24.90 7.23
C GLU A 315 -1.96 -24.50 6.11
N GLY A 316 -3.04 -23.80 6.43
CA GLY A 316 -4.10 -23.38 5.50
C GLY A 316 -5.35 -24.25 5.52
N ASP A 317 -5.34 -25.41 6.19
CA ASP A 317 -6.53 -26.27 6.40
C ASP A 317 -7.17 -25.96 7.75
N LEU A 318 -7.97 -24.89 7.81
CA LEU A 318 -8.56 -24.43 9.08
C LEU A 318 -9.54 -25.44 9.71
N THR A 319 -10.14 -26.33 8.92
CA THR A 319 -11.09 -27.33 9.43
C THR A 319 -10.43 -28.66 9.78
N GLU A 320 -9.17 -28.86 9.37
CA GLU A 320 -8.39 -30.08 9.51
C GLU A 320 -9.06 -31.32 8.88
N GLN A 321 -10.03 -31.13 7.99
CA GLN A 321 -10.76 -32.21 7.32
C GLN A 321 -9.99 -32.81 6.14
N LYS A 322 -8.83 -32.25 5.77
CA LYS A 322 -7.98 -32.69 4.65
C LYS A 322 -8.71 -32.71 3.30
N LYS A 323 -9.68 -31.80 3.16
CA LYS A 323 -10.46 -31.61 1.92
C LYS A 323 -9.83 -30.59 0.99
N ILE A 324 -9.14 -29.59 1.52
CA ILE A 324 -8.54 -28.50 0.74
C ILE A 324 -7.30 -29.02 -0.01
N SER A 325 -7.11 -28.59 -1.26
CA SER A 325 -5.92 -28.94 -2.03
C SER A 325 -4.67 -28.24 -1.48
N LYS A 326 -3.47 -28.81 -1.69
CA LYS A 326 -2.22 -28.17 -1.27
C LYS A 326 -2.01 -26.79 -1.90
N SER A 327 -2.36 -26.63 -3.17
CA SER A 327 -2.28 -25.34 -3.86
C SER A 327 -3.22 -24.28 -3.25
N ASP A 328 -4.41 -24.69 -2.82
CA ASP A 328 -5.37 -23.81 -2.17
C ASP A 328 -4.95 -23.46 -0.73
N MET A 329 -4.39 -24.42 0.01
CA MET A 329 -3.78 -24.18 1.33
C MET A 329 -2.69 -23.10 1.25
N SER A 330 -1.81 -23.15 0.24
CA SER A 330 -0.82 -22.10 -0.02
C SER A 330 -1.44 -20.71 -0.20
N ARG A 331 -2.59 -20.62 -0.91
CA ARG A 331 -3.32 -19.35 -1.10
C ARG A 331 -3.87 -18.81 0.22
N LEU A 332 -4.38 -19.69 1.07
CA LEU A 332 -4.92 -19.35 2.39
C LEU A 332 -3.81 -18.89 3.35
N ARG A 333 -2.66 -19.58 3.39
CA ARG A 333 -1.49 -19.14 4.17
C ARG A 333 -1.01 -17.75 3.75
N LEU A 334 -0.86 -17.51 2.44
CA LEU A 334 -0.50 -16.20 1.90
C LEU A 334 -1.53 -15.11 2.25
N ALA A 335 -2.81 -15.44 2.23
CA ALA A 335 -3.88 -14.52 2.60
C ALA A 335 -3.84 -14.18 4.09
N ALA A 336 -3.64 -15.18 4.96
CA ALA A 336 -3.57 -15.01 6.41
C ALA A 336 -2.34 -14.19 6.83
N GLY A 337 -1.14 -14.58 6.40
CA GLY A 337 0.09 -13.82 6.69
C GLY A 337 0.03 -12.40 6.12
N GLY A 338 -0.49 -12.25 4.90
CA GLY A 338 -0.71 -10.93 4.30
C GLY A 338 -1.72 -10.07 5.06
N ALA A 339 -2.72 -10.67 5.70
CA ALA A 339 -3.72 -9.97 6.50
C ALA A 339 -3.15 -9.49 7.84
N ILE A 340 -2.40 -10.33 8.56
CA ILE A 340 -1.72 -9.95 9.81
C ILE A 340 -0.77 -8.79 9.54
N MET A 341 0.10 -8.91 8.53
CA MET A 341 1.01 -7.83 8.13
C MET A 341 0.28 -6.55 7.70
N LYS A 342 -0.93 -6.66 7.12
CA LYS A 342 -1.71 -5.47 6.74
C LYS A 342 -2.32 -4.78 7.95
N LEU A 343 -2.77 -5.54 8.95
CA LEU A 343 -3.27 -5.01 10.22
C LEU A 343 -2.15 -4.34 11.03
N ALA A 344 -0.95 -4.92 11.03
CA ALA A 344 0.23 -4.35 11.69
C ALA A 344 0.66 -2.97 11.17
N GLN A 345 0.11 -2.50 10.04
CA GLN A 345 0.34 -1.14 9.53
C GLN A 345 -0.53 -0.08 10.22
N GLU A 346 -1.53 -0.49 11.00
CA GLU A 346 -2.40 0.41 11.76
C GLU A 346 -2.03 0.28 13.26
N PRO A 347 -1.60 1.37 13.93
CA PRO A 347 -1.03 1.31 15.28
C PRO A 347 -1.91 0.56 16.30
N VAL A 348 -3.22 0.81 16.30
CA VAL A 348 -4.16 0.17 17.24
C VAL A 348 -4.20 -1.35 17.12
N TYR A 349 -3.90 -1.88 15.94
CA TYR A 349 -3.83 -3.33 15.72
C TYR A 349 -2.43 -3.88 15.89
N HIS A 350 -1.41 -3.09 15.58
CA HIS A 350 -0.02 -3.43 15.90
C HIS A 350 0.18 -3.66 17.40
N ASP A 351 -0.35 -2.77 18.25
CA ASP A 351 -0.22 -2.83 19.71
C ASP A 351 -0.80 -4.11 20.35
N ILE A 352 -1.68 -4.83 19.65
CA ILE A 352 -2.32 -6.06 20.16
C ILE A 352 -1.79 -7.34 19.49
N ILE A 353 -0.95 -7.23 18.47
CA ILE A 353 -0.30 -8.39 17.84
C ILE A 353 0.75 -8.90 18.81
N THR A 354 0.63 -10.17 19.22
CA THR A 354 1.58 -10.76 20.16
C THR A 354 2.90 -11.14 19.47
N PRO A 355 4.00 -11.29 20.22
CA PRO A 355 5.27 -11.78 19.67
C PRO A 355 5.12 -13.11 18.90
N GLU A 356 4.31 -14.04 19.41
CA GLU A 356 4.02 -15.33 18.75
C GLU A 356 3.34 -15.13 17.39
N GLN A 357 2.37 -14.21 17.32
CA GLN A 357 1.66 -13.91 16.09
C GLN A 357 2.57 -13.23 15.06
N PHE A 358 3.46 -12.35 15.52
CA PHE A 358 4.50 -11.75 14.70
C PHE A 358 5.47 -12.81 14.16
N GLN A 359 6.02 -13.67 15.02
CA GLN A 359 6.95 -14.75 14.66
C GLN A 359 6.31 -15.69 13.64
N LEU A 360 5.09 -16.19 13.91
CA LEU A 360 4.33 -17.05 13.00
C LEU A 360 4.08 -16.38 11.65
N CYS A 361 3.73 -15.09 11.64
CA CYS A 361 3.57 -14.33 10.40
C CYS A 361 4.90 -14.16 9.66
N GLY A 362 6.02 -14.01 10.37
CA GLY A 362 7.36 -13.89 9.80
C GLY A 362 7.78 -15.15 9.04
N LEU A 363 7.47 -16.34 9.57
CA LEU A 363 7.80 -17.64 8.98
C LEU A 363 7.17 -17.88 7.60
N VAL A 364 6.13 -17.12 7.23
CA VAL A 364 5.55 -17.17 5.87
C VAL A 364 6.59 -16.84 4.79
N ILE A 365 7.67 -16.13 5.14
CA ILE A 365 8.77 -15.86 4.21
C ILE A 365 9.59 -17.11 3.84
N ASN A 366 9.47 -18.19 4.62
CA ASN A 366 10.10 -19.51 4.41
C ASN A 366 9.09 -20.62 4.06
N ASP A 367 7.88 -20.26 3.64
CA ASP A 367 6.85 -21.21 3.18
C ASP A 367 7.39 -22.23 2.14
N GLU A 368 6.92 -23.48 2.20
CA GLU A 368 7.26 -24.52 1.22
C GLU A 368 6.99 -24.09 -0.23
N CYS A 369 5.94 -23.27 -0.43
CA CYS A 369 5.53 -22.78 -1.73
C CYS A 369 6.33 -21.54 -2.12
N TYR A 370 7.08 -21.64 -3.23
CA TYR A 370 7.87 -20.55 -3.78
C TYR A 370 7.07 -19.26 -3.98
N GLN A 371 5.85 -19.36 -4.54
CA GLN A 371 5.00 -18.22 -4.83
C GLN A 371 4.52 -17.52 -3.55
N VAL A 372 4.26 -18.27 -2.47
CA VAL A 372 3.90 -17.70 -1.17
C VAL A 372 5.06 -16.86 -0.64
N ARG A 373 6.28 -17.43 -0.58
CA ARG A 373 7.49 -16.71 -0.18
C ARG A 373 7.71 -15.46 -1.02
N GLN A 374 7.57 -15.59 -2.34
CA GLN A 374 7.77 -14.50 -3.29
C GLN A 374 6.81 -13.33 -3.05
N ILE A 375 5.51 -13.61 -3.06
CA ILE A 375 4.47 -12.58 -2.94
C ILE A 375 4.49 -11.97 -1.53
N PHE A 376 4.73 -12.77 -0.49
CA PHE A 376 4.84 -12.27 0.88
C PHE A 376 6.00 -11.29 1.03
N ALA A 377 7.20 -11.66 0.57
CA ALA A 377 8.38 -10.79 0.62
C ALA A 377 8.19 -9.48 -0.17
N GLN A 378 7.50 -9.52 -1.31
CA GLN A 378 7.17 -8.30 -2.08
C GLN A 378 6.24 -7.37 -1.31
N LYS A 379 5.21 -7.92 -0.65
CA LYS A 379 4.28 -7.15 0.19
C LYS A 379 4.99 -6.55 1.41
N LEU A 380 5.85 -7.34 2.06
CA LEU A 380 6.71 -6.90 3.16
C LEU A 380 7.60 -5.72 2.73
N HIS A 381 8.33 -5.89 1.63
CA HIS A 381 9.17 -4.84 1.06
C HIS A 381 8.36 -3.57 0.77
N LEU A 382 7.24 -3.67 0.06
CA LEU A 382 6.42 -2.52 -0.32
C LEU A 382 5.85 -1.77 0.88
N ALA A 383 5.49 -2.47 1.96
CA ALA A 383 4.98 -1.84 3.17
C ALA A 383 6.10 -1.12 3.95
N LEU A 384 7.30 -1.72 4.02
CA LEU A 384 8.45 -1.15 4.70
C LEU A 384 9.03 0.08 3.97
N VAL A 385 9.08 0.10 2.63
CA VAL A 385 9.59 1.27 1.88
C VAL A 385 8.63 2.46 1.93
N LYS A 386 7.35 2.22 2.20
CA LYS A 386 6.35 3.26 2.46
C LYS A 386 6.37 3.75 3.91
N LEU A 387 7.26 3.21 4.75
CA LEU A 387 7.34 3.50 6.18
C LEU A 387 6.01 3.28 6.93
N LEU A 388 5.18 2.35 6.45
CA LEU A 388 3.88 2.00 7.05
C LEU A 388 3.97 0.84 8.04
N LEU A 389 4.96 -0.03 7.86
CA LEU A 389 5.14 -1.20 8.69
C LEU A 389 6.21 -0.93 9.77
N PRO A 390 5.99 -1.35 11.02
CA PRO A 390 6.96 -1.21 12.11
C PRO A 390 8.33 -1.83 11.79
N LEU A 391 9.37 -1.33 12.45
CA LEU A 391 10.77 -1.67 12.14
C LEU A 391 11.09 -3.14 12.38
N GLU A 392 10.45 -3.79 13.36
CA GLU A 392 10.65 -5.21 13.67
C GLU A 392 10.36 -6.12 12.47
N TYR A 393 9.46 -5.73 11.57
CA TYR A 393 9.18 -6.51 10.37
C TYR A 393 10.33 -6.50 9.37
N LEU A 394 11.26 -5.54 9.47
CA LEU A 394 12.51 -5.59 8.71
C LEU A 394 13.34 -6.82 9.09
N ALA A 395 13.26 -7.28 10.36
CA ALA A 395 13.97 -8.45 10.86
C ALA A 395 13.62 -9.74 10.10
N VAL A 396 12.40 -9.83 9.56
CA VAL A 396 11.91 -10.99 8.79
C VAL A 396 12.80 -11.28 7.56
N PHE A 397 13.48 -10.28 6.99
CA PHE A 397 14.43 -10.51 5.90
C PHE A 397 15.65 -11.35 6.31
N SER A 398 16.01 -11.43 7.59
CA SER A 398 17.11 -12.31 8.06
C SER A 398 16.82 -13.79 7.76
N LEU A 399 15.55 -14.20 7.83
CA LEU A 399 15.12 -15.56 7.56
C LEU A 399 15.24 -15.95 6.08
N CYS A 400 15.37 -14.97 5.17
CA CYS A 400 15.63 -15.23 3.75
C CYS A 400 17.00 -15.88 3.52
N ALA A 401 17.94 -15.83 4.47
CA ALA A 401 19.21 -16.53 4.35
C ALA A 401 19.02 -18.06 4.16
N LYS A 402 17.95 -18.61 4.74
CA LYS A 402 17.53 -20.01 4.60
C LYS A 402 16.84 -20.34 3.27
N ASP A 403 16.59 -19.35 2.41
CA ASP A 403 15.87 -19.56 1.16
C ASP A 403 16.72 -20.43 0.19
N PRO A 404 16.22 -21.58 -0.27
CA PRO A 404 16.98 -22.48 -1.13
C PRO A 404 17.29 -21.86 -2.50
N VAL A 405 16.51 -20.85 -2.93
CA VAL A 405 16.64 -20.21 -4.24
C VAL A 405 17.59 -19.01 -4.15
N LYS A 406 18.66 -19.03 -4.94
CA LYS A 406 19.71 -17.98 -4.91
C LYS A 406 19.16 -16.61 -5.30
N GLU A 407 18.30 -16.57 -6.31
CA GLU A 407 17.66 -15.35 -6.83
C GLU A 407 16.79 -14.68 -5.75
N ARG A 408 16.15 -15.49 -4.90
CA ARG A 408 15.35 -15.00 -3.78
C ARG A 408 16.20 -14.34 -2.71
N ARG A 409 17.32 -14.97 -2.33
CA ARG A 409 18.32 -14.38 -1.42
C ARG A 409 18.84 -13.04 -1.96
N ALA A 410 19.21 -13.00 -3.25
CA ALA A 410 19.66 -11.76 -3.88
C ALA A 410 18.58 -10.67 -3.88
N HIS A 411 17.33 -11.01 -4.21
CA HIS A 411 16.22 -10.06 -4.19
C HIS A 411 15.92 -9.54 -2.78
N ALA A 412 15.89 -10.42 -1.77
CA ALA A 412 15.70 -10.03 -0.37
C ALA A 412 16.80 -9.07 0.11
N ARG A 413 18.06 -9.31 -0.26
CA ARG A 413 19.19 -8.41 0.03
C ARG A 413 18.99 -7.03 -0.62
N GLN A 414 18.53 -6.99 -1.87
CA GLN A 414 18.20 -5.72 -2.55
C GLN A 414 17.05 -4.97 -1.85
N CYS A 415 16.00 -5.68 -1.43
CA CYS A 415 14.89 -5.12 -0.68
C CYS A 415 15.34 -4.54 0.67
N LEU A 416 16.25 -5.23 1.37
CA LEU A 416 16.83 -4.78 2.64
C LEU A 416 17.67 -3.50 2.43
N LEU A 417 18.58 -3.50 1.46
CA LEU A 417 19.39 -2.33 1.07
C LEU A 417 18.52 -1.10 0.80
N LYS A 418 17.45 -1.25 0.00
CA LYS A 418 16.57 -0.14 -0.34
C LYS A 418 15.80 0.39 0.87
N ASN A 419 15.37 -0.48 1.78
CA ASN A 419 14.68 -0.09 3.00
C ASN A 419 15.57 0.72 3.96
N ILE A 420 16.83 0.29 4.11
CA ILE A 420 17.84 0.98 4.92
C ILE A 420 18.14 2.36 4.33
N SER A 421 18.38 2.42 3.01
CA SER A 421 18.66 3.66 2.30
C SER A 421 17.53 4.69 2.42
N ILE A 422 16.27 4.28 2.19
CA ILE A 422 15.11 5.18 2.32
C ILE A 422 14.98 5.73 3.75
N ARG A 423 15.19 4.89 4.77
CA ARG A 423 15.11 5.33 6.17
C ARG A 423 16.20 6.34 6.52
N ARG A 424 17.45 6.07 6.12
CA ARG A 424 18.58 7.01 6.34
C ARG A 424 18.35 8.33 5.61
N GLU A 425 17.91 8.29 4.35
CA GLU A 425 17.55 9.49 3.58
C GLU A 425 16.41 10.28 4.25
N PHE A 426 15.36 9.58 4.70
CA PHE A 426 14.25 10.20 5.42
C PHE A 426 14.72 10.88 6.71
N ILE A 427 15.59 10.25 7.48
CA ILE A 427 16.16 10.82 8.71
C ILE A 427 16.96 12.09 8.40
N ASN A 428 17.83 12.04 7.38
CA ASN A 428 18.68 13.17 7.02
C ASN A 428 17.88 14.37 6.52
N ASN A 429 16.79 14.12 5.78
CA ASN A 429 15.99 15.18 5.16
C ASN A 429 14.90 15.75 6.09
N ASN A 430 14.61 15.10 7.23
CA ASN A 430 13.51 15.49 8.11
C ASN A 430 13.99 15.72 9.55
N PRO A 431 14.15 16.97 10.00
CA PRO A 431 14.56 17.28 11.37
C PRO A 431 13.66 16.65 12.46
N LEU A 432 12.35 16.53 12.18
CA LEU A 432 11.36 15.89 13.08
C LEU A 432 11.54 14.36 13.22
N ALA A 433 12.39 13.73 12.40
CA ALA A 433 12.65 12.30 12.51
C ALA A 433 13.38 11.94 13.82
N HIS A 434 14.10 12.88 14.43
CA HIS A 434 14.86 12.66 15.67
C HIS A 434 13.99 12.16 16.84
N ASP A 435 12.73 12.60 16.92
CA ASP A 435 11.80 12.14 17.95
C ASP A 435 11.31 10.69 17.74
N LYS A 436 11.60 10.11 16.56
CA LYS A 436 11.18 8.77 16.14
C LYS A 436 12.36 7.87 15.77
N MET A 437 13.55 8.16 16.31
CA MET A 437 14.77 7.39 15.99
C MET A 437 14.61 5.88 16.20
N MET A 438 13.95 5.45 17.28
CA MET A 438 13.76 4.03 17.56
C MET A 438 12.93 3.29 16.50
N SER A 439 12.00 3.98 15.83
CA SER A 439 11.16 3.37 14.79
C SER A 439 11.71 3.55 13.37
N LEU A 440 12.69 4.44 13.19
CA LEU A 440 13.22 4.79 11.86
C LEU A 440 14.65 4.35 11.63
N LEU A 441 15.53 4.43 12.64
CA LEU A 441 16.95 4.15 12.48
C LEU A 441 17.15 2.64 12.26
N PRO A 442 17.71 2.20 11.11
CA PRO A 442 17.72 0.79 10.75
C PRO A 442 18.44 -0.12 11.74
N GLU A 443 19.47 0.38 12.42
CA GLU A 443 20.25 -0.35 13.41
C GLU A 443 19.39 -0.94 14.55
N TYR A 444 18.27 -0.32 14.90
CA TYR A 444 17.32 -0.85 15.90
C TYR A 444 16.60 -2.13 15.45
N VAL A 445 16.80 -2.60 14.22
CA VAL A 445 16.30 -3.92 13.79
C VAL A 445 17.03 -5.08 14.50
N VAL A 446 18.27 -4.87 14.95
CA VAL A 446 19.12 -5.96 15.45
C VAL A 446 18.53 -6.69 16.67
N PRO A 447 18.00 -6.00 17.71
CA PRO A 447 17.30 -6.67 18.79
C PRO A 447 16.12 -7.54 18.32
N TYR A 448 15.31 -7.04 17.37
CA TYR A 448 14.18 -7.79 16.83
C TYR A 448 14.63 -9.02 16.03
N MET A 449 15.71 -8.90 15.27
CA MET A 449 16.31 -10.02 14.54
C MET A 449 16.81 -11.09 15.50
N ILE A 450 17.56 -10.72 16.54
CA ILE A 450 18.07 -11.69 17.52
C ILE A 450 16.91 -12.41 18.21
N HIS A 451 15.88 -11.67 18.65
CA HIS A 451 14.69 -12.26 19.26
C HIS A 451 13.93 -13.17 18.29
N LEU A 452 13.72 -12.76 17.05
CA LEU A 452 13.05 -13.58 16.04
C LEU A 452 13.79 -14.90 15.78
N LEU A 453 15.12 -14.84 15.69
CA LEU A 453 15.98 -15.99 15.43
C LEU A 453 16.11 -16.93 16.64
N ALA A 454 16.10 -16.39 17.86
CA ALA A 454 16.11 -17.18 19.09
C ALA A 454 14.81 -18.01 19.28
N HIS A 455 13.70 -17.56 18.68
CA HIS A 455 12.40 -18.24 18.67
C HIS A 455 12.09 -18.94 17.34
N ASP A 456 13.08 -19.10 16.46
CA ASP A 456 12.90 -19.81 15.20
C ASP A 456 12.63 -21.30 15.47
N PRO A 457 11.59 -21.92 14.88
CA PRO A 457 11.24 -23.32 15.15
C PRO A 457 12.34 -24.34 14.80
N ASP A 458 13.26 -24.00 13.90
CA ASP A 458 14.38 -24.87 13.55
C ASP A 458 15.48 -24.82 14.63
N PHE A 459 15.51 -23.77 15.46
CA PHE A 459 16.47 -23.59 16.55
C PHE A 459 15.97 -24.24 17.84
N THR A 460 16.27 -25.52 17.98
CA THR A 460 15.81 -26.36 19.10
C THR A 460 16.92 -26.75 20.06
N LYS A 461 18.18 -26.68 19.62
CA LYS A 461 19.35 -27.15 20.37
C LYS A 461 20.40 -26.03 20.43
N PRO A 462 20.51 -25.28 21.54
CA PRO A 462 21.39 -24.12 21.65
C PRO A 462 22.89 -24.38 21.42
N GLN A 463 23.34 -25.63 21.59
CA GLN A 463 24.74 -26.04 21.43
C GLN A 463 25.00 -26.80 20.11
N ASP A 464 23.99 -26.98 19.26
CA ASP A 464 24.15 -27.67 17.98
C ASP A 464 24.88 -26.77 16.99
N PHE A 465 26.01 -27.25 16.48
CA PHE A 465 26.88 -26.48 15.59
C PHE A 465 26.21 -26.10 14.27
N GLU A 466 25.42 -27.02 13.68
CA GLU A 466 24.77 -26.78 12.40
C GLU A 466 23.67 -25.74 12.54
N GLN A 467 22.85 -25.83 13.60
CA GLN A 467 21.83 -24.81 13.88
C GLN A 467 22.46 -23.44 14.18
N LEU A 468 23.55 -23.38 14.96
CA LEU A 468 24.28 -22.13 15.21
C LEU A 468 24.89 -21.54 13.95
N ARG A 469 25.37 -22.37 13.01
CA ARG A 469 25.85 -21.91 11.70
C ARG A 469 24.71 -21.28 10.91
N ASP A 470 23.54 -21.91 10.87
CA ASP A 470 22.39 -21.39 10.14
C ASP A 470 21.92 -20.05 10.73
N LEU A 471 21.89 -19.92 12.07
CA LEU A 471 21.61 -18.64 12.74
C LEU A 471 22.66 -17.57 12.41
N LYS A 472 23.94 -17.93 12.37
CA LYS A 472 25.02 -17.01 11.97
C LYS A 472 24.78 -16.48 10.55
N GLU A 473 24.40 -17.33 9.60
CA GLU A 473 24.10 -16.91 8.23
C GLU A 473 22.90 -15.94 8.18
N CYS A 474 21.85 -16.19 8.96
CA CYS A 474 20.72 -15.26 9.11
C CYS A 474 21.13 -13.90 9.69
N LEU A 475 21.94 -13.91 10.76
CA LEU A 475 22.48 -12.68 11.37
C LEU A 475 23.35 -11.92 10.36
N TRP A 476 24.25 -12.62 9.68
CA TRP A 476 25.17 -12.04 8.71
C TRP A 476 24.44 -11.44 7.52
N PHE A 477 23.39 -12.09 7.03
CA PHE A 477 22.56 -11.60 5.92
C PHE A 477 22.03 -10.17 6.16
N MET A 478 21.73 -9.81 7.41
CA MET A 478 21.29 -8.48 7.79
C MET A 478 22.43 -7.54 8.14
N LEU A 479 23.37 -8.00 8.98
CA LEU A 479 24.48 -7.18 9.47
C LEU A 479 25.41 -6.73 8.34
N GLU A 480 25.69 -7.61 7.36
CA GLU A 480 26.48 -7.26 6.18
C GLU A 480 25.92 -6.03 5.50
N VAL A 481 24.59 -5.91 5.39
CA VAL A 481 23.91 -4.79 4.74
C VAL A 481 23.90 -3.54 5.61
N LEU A 482 23.61 -3.67 6.91
CA LEU A 482 23.58 -2.54 7.84
C LEU A 482 24.94 -1.83 7.95
N MET A 483 26.02 -2.62 7.92
CA MET A 483 27.40 -2.17 8.14
C MET A 483 28.11 -1.64 6.88
N VAL A 484 27.50 -1.70 5.68
CA VAL A 484 28.14 -1.23 4.44
C VAL A 484 28.52 0.25 4.49
N GLN A 485 27.66 1.08 5.06
CA GLN A 485 27.95 2.50 5.28
C GLN A 485 28.36 2.65 6.75
N ASN A 486 29.66 2.60 7.01
CA ASN A 486 30.23 2.83 8.33
C ASN A 486 30.18 4.32 8.70
N GLU A 487 28.97 4.88 8.74
CA GLU A 487 28.68 6.25 9.11
C GLU A 487 28.30 6.29 10.61
N ASN A 488 28.69 7.38 11.30
CA ASN A 488 28.20 7.74 12.63
C ASN A 488 28.37 6.69 13.75
N ASN A 489 29.53 6.02 13.84
CA ASN A 489 29.82 5.01 14.88
C ASN A 489 28.82 3.83 14.95
N SER A 490 28.17 3.48 13.83
CA SER A 490 27.17 2.41 13.75
C SER A 490 27.64 1.09 14.40
N HIS A 491 28.90 0.68 14.21
CA HIS A 491 29.42 -0.56 14.82
C HIS A 491 29.45 -0.55 16.36
N ALA A 492 29.87 0.56 16.97
CA ALA A 492 29.89 0.69 18.42
C ALA A 492 28.46 0.69 18.98
N PHE A 493 27.53 1.33 18.26
CA PHE A 493 26.11 1.34 18.60
C PHE A 493 25.48 -0.06 18.54
N LEU A 494 25.72 -0.81 17.45
CA LEU A 494 25.28 -2.20 17.30
C LEU A 494 25.82 -3.09 18.42
N ARG A 495 27.12 -3.01 18.69
CA ARG A 495 27.77 -3.76 19.78
C ARG A 495 27.11 -3.45 21.12
N LYS A 496 26.87 -2.16 21.42
CA LYS A 496 26.26 -1.74 22.68
C LYS A 496 24.85 -2.29 22.84
N MET A 497 24.05 -2.36 21.76
CA MET A 497 22.73 -2.98 21.80
C MET A 497 22.82 -4.47 22.15
N VAL A 498 23.72 -5.22 21.52
CA VAL A 498 23.91 -6.65 21.82
C VAL A 498 24.40 -6.87 23.26
N GLU A 499 25.33 -6.04 23.74
CA GLU A 499 25.78 -6.07 25.15
C GLU A 499 24.61 -5.83 26.11
N ASN A 500 23.70 -4.90 25.80
CA ASN A 500 22.53 -4.63 26.63
C ASN A 500 21.53 -5.79 26.59
N ILE A 501 21.31 -6.45 25.45
CA ILE A 501 20.42 -7.64 25.35
C ILE A 501 20.88 -8.73 26.32
N LYS A 502 22.19 -8.95 26.44
CA LYS A 502 22.76 -9.93 27.41
C LYS A 502 22.52 -9.57 28.88
N GLN A 503 22.15 -8.33 29.18
CA GLN A 503 21.79 -7.85 30.53
C GLN A 503 20.27 -7.86 30.77
N THR A 504 19.50 -8.30 29.77
CA THR A 504 18.05 -8.41 29.86
C THR A 504 17.62 -9.87 29.87
N LYS A 505 16.35 -10.10 30.14
CA LYS A 505 15.69 -11.39 30.00
C LYS A 505 14.80 -11.38 28.77
N ASP A 506 14.53 -12.56 28.24
CA ASP A 506 13.50 -12.74 27.24
C ASP A 506 12.13 -12.37 27.82
N ALA A 507 11.48 -11.37 27.23
CA ALA A 507 10.18 -10.91 27.68
C ALA A 507 9.06 -11.93 27.42
N GLN A 508 9.23 -12.83 26.45
CA GLN A 508 8.26 -13.87 26.11
C GLN A 508 8.33 -15.07 27.07
N CYS A 509 9.51 -15.33 27.63
CA CYS A 509 9.74 -16.39 28.62
C CYS A 509 10.72 -15.95 29.73
N PRO A 510 10.34 -14.98 30.60
CA PRO A 510 11.24 -14.36 31.58
C PRO A 510 11.67 -15.30 32.71
N ASP A 511 10.90 -16.36 32.93
CA ASP A 511 11.11 -17.35 33.98
C ASP A 511 11.75 -18.64 33.46
N ASP A 512 11.95 -18.80 32.13
CA ASP A 512 12.60 -19.98 31.57
C ASP A 512 14.13 -19.86 31.70
N PRO A 513 14.79 -20.69 32.55
CA PRO A 513 16.23 -20.60 32.74
C PRO A 513 17.02 -20.95 31.47
N LYS A 514 16.48 -21.78 30.57
CA LYS A 514 17.15 -22.16 29.33
C LYS A 514 17.12 -21.03 28.31
N ALA A 515 15.98 -20.36 28.17
CA ALA A 515 15.87 -19.20 27.28
C ALA A 515 16.75 -18.02 27.74
N ASN A 516 16.99 -17.92 29.05
CA ASN A 516 17.77 -16.85 29.67
C ASN A 516 19.19 -17.27 30.06
N GLU A 517 19.71 -18.37 29.52
CA GLU A 517 21.04 -18.87 29.86
C GLU A 517 22.13 -17.94 29.29
N VAL A 518 22.93 -17.31 30.16
CA VAL A 518 24.05 -16.47 29.75
C VAL A 518 25.32 -17.30 29.67
N HIS A 519 25.71 -17.71 28.46
CA HIS A 519 27.02 -18.32 28.26
C HIS A 519 28.13 -17.27 28.40
N THR A 520 28.80 -17.26 29.56
CA THR A 520 30.05 -16.53 29.78
C THR A 520 31.22 -17.33 29.21
N HIS A 521 31.34 -17.42 27.89
CA HIS A 521 32.60 -17.86 27.28
C HIS A 521 33.51 -16.66 27.03
N THR A 522 34.23 -16.28 28.07
CA THR A 522 35.52 -15.59 27.94
C THR A 522 36.56 -16.60 27.44
N HIS A 523 36.52 -16.92 26.15
CA HIS A 523 37.69 -17.44 25.48
C HIS A 523 37.91 -16.65 24.19
N THR A 524 38.88 -15.73 24.32
CA THR A 524 39.71 -15.25 23.22
C THR A 524 39.97 -16.36 22.22
N VAL A 525 39.42 -16.23 21.03
CA VAL A 525 40.05 -16.75 19.82
C VAL A 525 40.15 -15.56 18.87
N SER A 526 41.41 -15.18 18.69
CA SER A 526 41.96 -14.14 17.81
C SER A 526 41.49 -14.23 16.37
#